data_AF-A0A1Q7Y8Z0-F1
#
_entry.id   AF-A0A1Q7Y8Z0-F1
#
_cell.length_a   1.000
_cell.length_b   1.000
_cell.length_c   1.000
_cell.angle_alpha   90.00
_cell.angle_beta   90.00
_cell.angle_gamma   90.00
#
_symmetry.space_group_name_H-M   'P 1'
#
loop_
_entity.id
_entity.type
_entity.pdbx_description
1 polymer ?
#
loop_
_entity_poly.entity_id
_entity_poly.type
_entity_poly.pdbx_seq_one_letter_code
_entity_poly.pdbx_strand_id
1 'polypeptide(L)'
;MLRGNRDSDLQQFVFQEARKELTTNDVTALRALSFFVPSATFEAWMDVAKLSRNELEITIDRLSALSLIDVLAGEERYALHPLTRNFVRGELLADEQITLETGLSFASYWVAYAERYGGDEENYKTFNLLESDWANLEAAAEWLWQAIKIQGENVNDKDAALMLNDLANALCSTSGPLFYLGRWDAHLQLSTRAYESISALGEWSESGWRAYQAAWVYYYRTNNEEAERWVGLCAEAWARNGSKYEQAVSMSVRGLIAQQRGDFDVAERLFQDELMIFRELNSDEEIANVLSVLGGIEEDREHYDAAEQYYRESLDISQRGRYTHFTPVVFGNLGNLAFERKRWAEARDWYEKALLIGHEIGRQDLIAGAQYGLARVYESEGQLDLALSLTQEALVIHEKLHHGDLQLTRELVERLKKKIDEQ
;
A
#
# COMPACT_ATOMS: atom_id res chain seq x y z
N MET A 1 -38.55 23.03 22.05
CA MET A 1 -38.10 21.65 21.80
C MET A 1 -39.15 20.83 21.03
N LEU A 2 -39.63 21.28 19.86
CA LEU A 2 -40.67 20.54 19.10
C LEU A 2 -40.45 20.52 17.57
N ARG A 3 -39.25 20.90 17.08
CA ARG A 3 -38.92 20.86 15.64
C ARG A 3 -38.08 19.64 15.21
N GLY A 4 -37.50 18.89 16.15
CA GLY A 4 -36.64 17.74 15.81
C GLY A 4 -37.38 16.46 15.38
N ASN A 5 -38.64 16.26 15.79
CA ASN A 5 -39.36 15.00 15.54
C ASN A 5 -40.20 15.02 14.24
N ARG A 6 -40.67 16.18 13.80
CA ARG A 6 -41.58 16.26 12.64
C ARG A 6 -40.89 15.99 11.31
N ASP A 7 -39.64 16.40 11.16
CA ASP A 7 -38.88 16.15 9.94
C ASP A 7 -38.48 14.67 9.81
N SER A 8 -38.19 14.02 10.95
CA SER A 8 -37.96 12.56 11.01
C SER A 8 -39.22 11.77 10.62
N ASP A 9 -40.38 12.13 11.18
CA ASP A 9 -41.66 11.46 10.89
C ASP A 9 -42.10 11.64 9.42
N LEU A 10 -41.86 12.84 8.85
CA LEU A 10 -42.20 13.13 7.45
C LEU A 10 -41.26 12.41 6.49
N GLN A 11 -39.96 12.39 6.77
CA GLN A 11 -38.98 11.63 5.98
C GLN A 11 -39.31 10.13 6.01
N GLN A 12 -39.59 9.58 7.19
CA GLN A 12 -39.98 8.19 7.35
C GLN A 12 -41.26 7.86 6.56
N PHE A 13 -42.27 8.73 6.59
CA PHE A 13 -43.48 8.57 5.79
C PHE A 13 -43.22 8.59 4.27
N VAL A 14 -42.44 9.55 3.78
CA VAL A 14 -42.10 9.65 2.34
C VAL A 14 -41.35 8.42 1.85
N PHE A 15 -40.38 7.93 2.61
CA PHE A 15 -39.64 6.72 2.23
C PHE A 15 -40.47 5.44 2.36
N GLN A 16 -41.44 5.37 3.29
CA GLN A 16 -42.37 4.23 3.36
C GLN A 16 -43.35 4.18 2.19
N GLU A 17 -43.79 5.32 1.67
CA GLU A 17 -44.58 5.34 0.43
C GLU A 17 -43.70 4.97 -0.79
N ALA A 18 -42.49 5.53 -0.89
CA ALA A 18 -41.53 5.15 -1.94
C ALA A 18 -41.25 3.64 -1.94
N ARG A 19 -41.12 3.03 -0.76
CA ARG A 19 -40.93 1.57 -0.60
C ARG A 19 -42.00 0.74 -1.29
N LYS A 20 -43.26 1.20 -1.34
CA LYS A 20 -44.36 0.46 -1.98
C LYS A 20 -44.22 0.42 -3.51
N GLU A 21 -43.48 1.35 -4.09
CA GLU A 21 -43.25 1.44 -5.53
C GLU A 21 -41.98 0.71 -5.98
N LEU A 22 -41.11 0.30 -5.04
CA LEU A 22 -39.87 -0.42 -5.32
C LEU A 22 -40.14 -1.87 -5.70
N THR A 23 -39.54 -2.29 -6.80
CA THR A 23 -39.46 -3.71 -7.20
C THR A 23 -38.41 -4.45 -6.38
N THR A 24 -38.39 -5.79 -6.50
CA THR A 24 -37.31 -6.61 -5.91
C THR A 24 -35.93 -6.17 -6.40
N ASN A 25 -35.78 -5.86 -7.69
CA ASN A 25 -34.51 -5.43 -8.27
C ASN A 25 -34.11 -4.05 -7.75
N ASP A 26 -35.07 -3.12 -7.62
CA ASP A 26 -34.84 -1.79 -7.03
C ASP A 26 -34.30 -1.92 -5.59
N VAL A 27 -34.90 -2.81 -4.78
CA VAL A 27 -34.46 -3.07 -3.40
C VAL A 27 -33.06 -3.69 -3.37
N THR A 28 -32.79 -4.71 -4.19
CA THR A 28 -31.46 -5.35 -4.26
C THR A 28 -30.38 -4.36 -4.69
N ALA A 29 -30.66 -3.54 -5.72
CA ALA A 29 -29.72 -2.54 -6.22
C ALA A 29 -29.44 -1.45 -5.16
N LEU A 30 -30.47 -0.94 -4.47
CA LEU A 30 -30.28 0.05 -3.39
C LEU A 30 -29.48 -0.51 -2.22
N ARG A 31 -29.73 -1.77 -1.82
CA ARG A 31 -28.94 -2.46 -0.79
C ARG A 31 -27.47 -2.52 -1.17
N ALA A 32 -27.15 -3.02 -2.37
CA ALA A 32 -25.79 -3.09 -2.88
C ALA A 32 -25.12 -1.70 -2.91
N LEU A 33 -25.79 -0.70 -3.49
CA LEU A 33 -25.22 0.66 -3.64
C LEU A 33 -24.90 1.32 -2.29
N SER A 34 -25.55 0.89 -1.20
CA SER A 34 -25.33 1.45 0.13
C SER A 34 -23.99 1.13 0.78
N PHE A 35 -23.29 0.10 0.26
CA PHE A 35 -21.94 -0.28 0.70
C PHE A 35 -20.83 0.53 0.01
N PHE A 36 -21.09 1.07 -1.19
CA PHE A 36 -20.10 1.85 -1.94
C PHE A 36 -19.87 3.24 -1.33
N VAL A 37 -18.61 3.68 -1.35
CA VAL A 37 -18.11 4.95 -0.83
C VAL A 37 -17.14 5.58 -1.83
N PRO A 38 -17.40 6.80 -2.35
CA PRO A 38 -18.69 7.51 -2.31
C PRO A 38 -19.71 6.93 -3.31
N SER A 39 -19.25 6.23 -4.36
CA SER A 39 -20.03 5.82 -5.51
C SER A 39 -19.51 4.53 -6.15
N ALA A 40 -20.36 3.89 -6.93
CA ALA A 40 -20.04 2.69 -7.71
C ALA A 40 -19.95 3.01 -9.21
N THR A 41 -19.11 2.27 -9.92
CA THR A 41 -19.23 2.15 -11.39
C THR A 41 -20.41 1.23 -11.72
N PHE A 42 -20.89 1.27 -12.98
CA PHE A 42 -21.94 0.35 -13.44
C PHE A 42 -21.56 -1.11 -13.21
N GLU A 43 -20.35 -1.52 -13.60
CA GLU A 43 -19.88 -2.91 -13.50
C GLU A 43 -19.81 -3.38 -12.05
N ALA A 44 -19.26 -2.55 -11.15
CA ALA A 44 -19.16 -2.90 -9.74
C ALA A 44 -20.55 -3.03 -9.11
N TRP A 45 -21.46 -2.12 -9.41
CA TRP A 45 -22.81 -2.17 -8.88
C TRP A 45 -23.58 -3.40 -9.39
N MET A 46 -23.44 -3.70 -10.67
CA MET A 46 -24.06 -4.87 -11.32
C MET A 46 -23.62 -6.17 -10.66
N ASP A 47 -22.32 -6.35 -10.46
CA ASP A 47 -21.74 -7.56 -9.88
C ASP A 47 -22.19 -7.72 -8.42
N VAL A 48 -22.02 -6.67 -7.60
CA VAL A 48 -22.39 -6.71 -6.17
C VAL A 48 -23.89 -6.94 -5.98
N ALA A 49 -24.73 -6.32 -6.80
CA ALA A 49 -26.18 -6.52 -6.78
C ALA A 49 -26.62 -7.86 -7.40
N LYS A 50 -25.73 -8.57 -8.10
CA LYS A 50 -26.01 -9.81 -8.84
C LYS A 50 -27.17 -9.66 -9.82
N LEU A 51 -27.25 -8.51 -10.49
CA LEU A 51 -28.23 -8.21 -11.51
C LEU A 51 -27.61 -8.37 -12.90
N SER A 52 -28.40 -8.77 -13.90
CA SER A 52 -27.96 -8.66 -15.29
C SER A 52 -27.87 -7.19 -15.72
N ARG A 53 -27.07 -6.90 -16.76
CA ARG A 53 -26.95 -5.55 -17.34
C ARG A 53 -28.31 -4.91 -17.60
N ASN A 54 -29.21 -5.63 -18.29
CA ASN A 54 -30.54 -5.11 -18.64
C ASN A 54 -31.41 -4.86 -17.39
N GLU A 55 -31.30 -5.70 -16.36
CA GLU A 55 -32.03 -5.47 -15.10
C GLU A 55 -31.51 -4.23 -14.37
N LEU A 56 -30.18 -4.03 -14.34
CA LEU A 56 -29.60 -2.87 -13.69
C LEU A 56 -29.92 -1.57 -14.47
N GLU A 57 -29.85 -1.57 -15.79
CA GLU A 57 -30.23 -0.40 -16.63
C GLU A 57 -31.67 0.06 -16.34
N ILE A 58 -32.63 -0.88 -16.35
CA ILE A 58 -34.03 -0.58 -16.02
C ILE A 58 -34.17 -0.07 -14.57
N THR A 59 -33.42 -0.66 -13.64
CA THR A 59 -33.43 -0.28 -12.22
C THR A 59 -32.87 1.13 -12.03
N ILE A 60 -31.80 1.50 -12.74
CA ILE A 60 -31.20 2.83 -12.71
C ILE A 60 -32.20 3.88 -13.18
N ASP A 61 -32.86 3.66 -14.32
CA ASP A 61 -33.86 4.60 -14.85
C ASP A 61 -34.99 4.83 -13.83
N ARG A 62 -35.47 3.77 -13.19
CA ARG A 62 -36.52 3.85 -12.16
C ARG A 62 -36.05 4.59 -10.91
N LEU A 63 -34.92 4.20 -10.35
CA LEU A 63 -34.39 4.80 -9.12
C LEU A 63 -34.00 6.28 -9.33
N SER A 64 -33.51 6.63 -10.52
CA SER A 64 -33.21 8.01 -10.92
C SER A 64 -34.49 8.83 -11.06
N ALA A 65 -35.54 8.29 -11.69
CA ALA A 65 -36.85 8.95 -11.77
C ALA A 65 -37.47 9.20 -10.39
N LEU A 66 -37.20 8.32 -9.41
CA LEU A 66 -37.62 8.48 -8.01
C LEU A 66 -36.67 9.37 -7.18
N SER A 67 -35.58 9.88 -7.78
CA SER A 67 -34.54 10.68 -7.11
C SER A 67 -33.93 9.97 -5.89
N LEU A 68 -33.84 8.63 -5.95
CA LEU A 68 -33.27 7.81 -4.88
C LEU A 68 -31.76 7.62 -5.05
N ILE A 69 -31.26 7.75 -6.28
CA ILE A 69 -29.85 7.68 -6.64
C ILE A 69 -29.42 8.97 -7.33
N ASP A 70 -28.14 9.31 -7.18
CA ASP A 70 -27.48 10.37 -7.95
C ASP A 70 -26.65 9.73 -9.07
N VAL A 71 -26.89 10.17 -10.31
CA VAL A 71 -26.03 9.85 -11.46
C VAL A 71 -25.00 10.96 -11.58
N LEU A 72 -23.75 10.67 -11.21
CA LEU A 72 -22.69 11.67 -11.16
C LEU A 72 -22.17 11.95 -12.57
N ALA A 73 -22.07 13.23 -12.93
CA ALA A 73 -21.53 13.65 -14.22
C ALA A 73 -20.05 13.25 -14.33
N GLY A 74 -19.69 12.48 -15.36
CA GLY A 74 -18.34 11.94 -15.55
C GLY A 74 -18.37 10.46 -15.95
N GLU A 75 -17.54 9.64 -15.30
CA GLU A 75 -17.27 8.20 -15.53
C GLU A 75 -18.48 7.24 -15.29
N GLU A 76 -19.72 7.68 -15.50
CA GLU A 76 -20.94 6.87 -15.29
C GLU A 76 -20.99 6.24 -13.88
N ARG A 77 -20.80 7.07 -12.84
CA ARG A 77 -20.80 6.63 -11.44
C ARG A 77 -22.13 6.93 -10.76
N TYR A 78 -22.55 6.01 -9.89
CA TYR A 78 -23.83 6.05 -9.18
C TYR A 78 -23.61 6.16 -7.69
N ALA A 79 -24.34 7.05 -7.02
CA ALA A 79 -24.25 7.25 -5.59
C ALA A 79 -25.64 7.25 -4.93
N LEU A 80 -25.67 6.99 -3.63
CA LEU A 80 -26.87 7.23 -2.83
C LEU A 80 -26.79 8.60 -2.17
N HIS A 81 -27.88 9.35 -2.29
CA HIS A 81 -28.10 10.50 -1.42
C HIS A 81 -28.06 10.05 0.06
N PRO A 82 -27.47 10.82 1.00
CA PRO A 82 -27.32 10.41 2.40
C PRO A 82 -28.63 9.98 3.08
N LEU A 83 -29.74 10.63 2.77
CA LEU A 83 -31.05 10.26 3.31
C LEU A 83 -31.52 8.89 2.78
N THR A 84 -31.33 8.61 1.50
CA THR A 84 -31.63 7.29 0.92
C THR A 84 -30.75 6.22 1.55
N ARG A 85 -29.46 6.50 1.74
CA ARG A 85 -28.54 5.55 2.41
C ARG A 85 -29.00 5.22 3.84
N ASN A 86 -29.48 6.22 4.60
CA ASN A 86 -30.04 5.99 5.95
C ASN A 86 -31.31 5.13 5.90
N PHE A 87 -32.22 5.41 4.95
CA PHE A 87 -33.40 4.59 4.73
C PHE A 87 -33.04 3.13 4.39
N VAL A 88 -32.11 2.92 3.45
CA VAL A 88 -31.66 1.57 3.07
C VAL A 88 -31.11 0.82 4.28
N ARG A 89 -30.23 1.46 5.08
CA ARG A 89 -29.66 0.85 6.30
C ARG A 89 -30.71 0.52 7.35
N GLY A 90 -31.67 1.41 7.59
CA GLY A 90 -32.68 1.24 8.62
C GLY A 90 -33.81 0.26 8.25
N GLU A 91 -34.16 0.17 6.97
CA GLU A 91 -35.40 -0.51 6.54
C GLU A 91 -35.14 -1.68 5.59
N LEU A 92 -34.18 -1.54 4.67
CA LEU A 92 -33.89 -2.59 3.68
C LEU A 92 -32.80 -3.54 4.17
N LEU A 93 -31.91 -3.10 5.05
CA LEU A 93 -30.83 -3.88 5.66
C LEU A 93 -31.07 -4.13 7.17
N ALA A 94 -32.31 -4.06 7.62
CA ALA A 94 -32.67 -4.38 9.01
C ALA A 94 -32.44 -5.87 9.36
N ASP A 95 -32.48 -6.74 8.36
CA ASP A 95 -32.17 -8.16 8.50
C ASP A 95 -30.64 -8.35 8.46
N GLU A 96 -30.09 -8.95 9.52
CA GLU A 96 -28.64 -9.16 9.67
C GLU A 96 -28.10 -10.12 8.59
N GLN A 97 -28.87 -11.16 8.22
CA GLN A 97 -28.46 -12.12 7.20
C GLN A 97 -28.35 -11.45 5.83
N ILE A 98 -29.33 -10.60 5.48
CA ILE A 98 -29.31 -9.86 4.20
C ILE A 98 -28.12 -8.89 4.17
N THR A 99 -27.84 -8.24 5.30
CA THR A 99 -26.69 -7.34 5.44
C THR A 99 -25.37 -8.08 5.27
N LEU A 100 -25.23 -9.26 5.87
CA LEU A 100 -24.07 -10.12 5.72
C LEU A 100 -23.89 -10.57 4.26
N GLU A 101 -24.94 -11.10 3.62
CA GLU A 101 -24.88 -11.56 2.23
C GLU A 101 -24.54 -10.44 1.23
N THR A 102 -25.10 -9.26 1.41
CA THR A 102 -24.82 -8.10 0.56
C THR A 102 -23.40 -7.58 0.78
N GLY A 103 -22.97 -7.51 2.05
CA GLY A 103 -21.62 -7.09 2.42
C GLY A 103 -20.54 -8.05 1.94
N LEU A 104 -20.78 -9.36 1.99
CA LEU A 104 -19.90 -10.37 1.40
C LEU A 104 -19.79 -10.18 -0.11
N SER A 105 -20.91 -9.97 -0.81
CA SER A 105 -20.89 -9.69 -2.26
C SER A 105 -20.04 -8.46 -2.59
N PHE A 106 -20.18 -7.40 -1.79
CA PHE A 106 -19.39 -6.17 -1.92
C PHE A 106 -17.91 -6.41 -1.67
N ALA A 107 -17.55 -7.07 -0.57
CA ALA A 107 -16.16 -7.36 -0.25
C ALA A 107 -15.51 -8.26 -1.30
N SER A 108 -16.20 -9.31 -1.75
CA SER A 108 -15.70 -10.25 -2.76
C SER A 108 -15.37 -9.56 -4.07
N TYR A 109 -16.22 -8.63 -4.53
CA TYR A 109 -15.94 -7.84 -5.72
C TYR A 109 -14.63 -7.07 -5.56
N TRP A 110 -14.44 -6.38 -4.43
CA TRP A 110 -13.26 -5.53 -4.21
C TRP A 110 -11.97 -6.32 -3.93
N VAL A 111 -12.07 -7.50 -3.33
CA VAL A 111 -10.93 -8.43 -3.24
C VAL A 111 -10.51 -8.88 -4.64
N ALA A 112 -11.45 -9.36 -5.46
CA ALA A 112 -11.14 -9.76 -6.83
C ALA A 112 -10.61 -8.60 -7.69
N TYR A 113 -11.13 -7.38 -7.47
CA TYR A 113 -10.63 -6.17 -8.10
C TYR A 113 -9.18 -5.87 -7.69
N ALA A 114 -8.88 -5.97 -6.39
CA ALA A 114 -7.53 -5.78 -5.87
C ALA A 114 -6.56 -6.81 -6.44
N GLU A 115 -6.90 -8.10 -6.44
CA GLU A 115 -6.06 -9.16 -7.01
C GLU A 115 -5.78 -8.91 -8.49
N ARG A 116 -6.82 -8.57 -9.26
CA ARG A 116 -6.72 -8.31 -10.70
C ARG A 116 -5.78 -7.15 -11.04
N TYR A 117 -5.73 -6.11 -10.22
CA TYR A 117 -5.01 -4.88 -10.52
C TYR A 117 -3.81 -4.61 -9.60
N GLY A 118 -3.56 -5.48 -8.62
CA GLY A 118 -2.52 -5.35 -7.60
C GLY A 118 -1.51 -6.51 -7.55
N GLY A 119 -1.84 -7.70 -8.07
CA GLY A 119 -1.13 -8.94 -7.76
C GLY A 119 0.18 -9.32 -8.49
N ASP A 120 0.58 -8.67 -9.59
CA ASP A 120 1.73 -9.08 -10.43
C ASP A 120 2.78 -7.95 -10.62
N GLU A 121 4.02 -8.33 -10.96
CA GLU A 121 5.20 -7.45 -11.07
C GLU A 121 5.07 -6.27 -12.07
N GLU A 122 4.17 -6.35 -13.05
CA GLU A 122 3.87 -5.24 -13.99
C GLU A 122 2.60 -4.45 -13.63
N ASN A 123 1.91 -4.78 -12.54
CA ASN A 123 0.63 -4.17 -12.17
C ASN A 123 0.74 -2.73 -11.66
N TYR A 124 1.94 -2.18 -11.52
CA TYR A 124 2.11 -0.74 -11.25
C TYR A 124 1.42 0.12 -12.32
N LYS A 125 1.25 -0.39 -13.54
CA LYS A 125 0.50 0.25 -14.64
C LYS A 125 -1.01 0.38 -14.35
N THR A 126 -1.54 -0.40 -13.41
CA THR A 126 -2.96 -0.41 -13.01
C THR A 126 -3.22 0.15 -11.62
N PHE A 127 -2.18 0.57 -10.88
CA PHE A 127 -2.33 1.12 -9.53
C PHE A 127 -3.16 2.40 -9.51
N ASN A 128 -3.19 3.17 -10.60
CA ASN A 128 -4.08 4.32 -10.73
C ASN A 128 -5.58 3.95 -10.67
N LEU A 129 -5.96 2.74 -11.12
CA LEU A 129 -7.33 2.23 -11.02
C LEU A 129 -7.67 1.96 -9.55
N LEU A 130 -6.79 1.26 -8.84
CA LEU A 130 -6.92 1.02 -7.39
C LEU A 130 -6.98 2.34 -6.60
N GLU A 131 -6.16 3.32 -6.95
CA GLU A 131 -6.16 4.64 -6.33
C GLU A 131 -7.48 5.37 -6.54
N SER A 132 -8.05 5.30 -7.75
CA SER A 132 -9.32 5.94 -8.09
C SER A 132 -10.52 5.37 -7.31
N ASP A 133 -10.42 4.10 -6.90
CA ASP A 133 -11.45 3.38 -6.16
C ASP A 133 -11.04 3.05 -4.71
N TRP A 134 -10.01 3.71 -4.19
CA TRP A 134 -9.45 3.42 -2.87
C TRP A 134 -10.51 3.44 -1.75
N ALA A 135 -11.42 4.41 -1.78
CA ALA A 135 -12.46 4.54 -0.77
C ALA A 135 -13.38 3.31 -0.69
N ASN A 136 -13.59 2.60 -1.81
CA ASN A 136 -14.35 1.36 -1.82
C ASN A 136 -13.52 0.17 -1.32
N LEU A 137 -12.23 0.08 -1.69
CA LEU A 137 -11.30 -0.94 -1.19
C LEU A 137 -11.15 -0.84 0.35
N GLU A 138 -11.00 0.37 0.86
CA GLU A 138 -10.94 0.65 2.30
C GLU A 138 -12.24 0.29 3.01
N ALA A 139 -13.39 0.62 2.40
CA ALA A 139 -14.69 0.22 2.93
C ALA A 139 -14.87 -1.31 2.95
N ALA A 140 -14.35 -2.02 1.95
CA ALA A 140 -14.37 -3.49 1.92
C ALA A 140 -13.49 -4.08 3.02
N ALA A 141 -12.27 -3.56 3.21
CA ALA A 141 -11.37 -3.98 4.29
C ALA A 141 -11.99 -3.75 5.68
N GLU A 142 -12.63 -2.59 5.90
CA GLU A 142 -13.30 -2.28 7.15
C GLU A 142 -14.51 -3.19 7.38
N TRP A 143 -15.31 -3.46 6.35
CA TRP A 143 -16.44 -4.36 6.44
C TRP A 143 -15.99 -5.79 6.81
N LEU A 144 -14.97 -6.32 6.13
CA LEU A 144 -14.38 -7.63 6.43
C LEU A 144 -13.89 -7.68 7.88
N TRP A 145 -13.14 -6.66 8.31
CA TRP A 145 -12.66 -6.58 9.68
C TRP A 145 -13.78 -6.61 10.73
N GLN A 146 -14.89 -5.90 10.48
CA GLN A 146 -16.05 -5.91 11.37
C GLN A 146 -16.79 -7.25 11.38
N ALA A 147 -16.77 -8.00 10.27
CA ALA A 147 -17.43 -9.30 10.15
C ALA A 147 -16.69 -10.41 10.93
N ILE A 148 -15.35 -10.40 10.91
CA ILE A 148 -14.49 -11.43 11.51
C ILE A 148 -14.76 -11.61 13.02
N LYS A 149 -15.02 -10.51 13.75
CA LYS A 149 -15.28 -10.46 15.21
C LYS A 149 -14.38 -11.42 16.02
N ILE A 150 -13.12 -11.05 16.22
CA ILE A 150 -12.14 -11.87 16.94
C ILE A 150 -12.43 -11.88 18.46
N GLN A 151 -12.54 -13.07 19.07
CA GLN A 151 -12.64 -13.25 20.51
C GLN A 151 -11.63 -14.32 21.00
N GLY A 152 -10.44 -13.88 21.43
CA GLY A 152 -9.34 -14.80 21.75
C GLY A 152 -8.85 -15.51 20.49
N GLU A 153 -8.81 -16.85 20.51
CA GLU A 153 -8.45 -17.68 19.35
C GLU A 153 -9.65 -18.03 18.44
N ASN A 154 -10.86 -17.54 18.78
CA ASN A 154 -12.05 -17.82 17.97
C ASN A 154 -12.29 -16.69 16.97
N VAL A 155 -12.23 -17.06 15.69
CA VAL A 155 -12.68 -16.26 14.55
C VAL A 155 -14.12 -16.66 14.21
N ASN A 156 -15.04 -15.68 14.23
CA ASN A 156 -16.45 -15.93 13.99
C ASN A 156 -16.73 -16.19 12.50
N ASP A 157 -16.12 -15.39 11.63
CA ASP A 157 -16.23 -15.53 10.17
C ASP A 157 -14.86 -15.81 9.56
N LYS A 158 -14.63 -17.08 9.23
CA LYS A 158 -13.35 -17.55 8.66
C LYS A 158 -13.18 -17.09 7.22
N ASP A 159 -14.27 -17.04 6.46
CA ASP A 159 -14.22 -16.65 5.05
C ASP A 159 -13.87 -15.17 4.93
N ALA A 160 -14.43 -14.33 5.81
CA ALA A 160 -14.05 -12.91 5.89
C ALA A 160 -12.56 -12.71 6.26
N ALA A 161 -12.00 -13.56 7.14
CA ALA A 161 -10.59 -13.51 7.49
C ALA A 161 -9.67 -13.89 6.32
N LEU A 162 -10.03 -14.92 5.56
CA LEU A 162 -9.31 -15.32 4.35
C LEU A 162 -9.39 -14.22 3.28
N MET A 163 -10.57 -13.66 3.03
CA MET A 163 -10.72 -12.55 2.08
C MET A 163 -9.93 -11.31 2.49
N LEU A 164 -9.84 -10.99 3.79
CA LEU A 164 -9.02 -9.88 4.27
C LEU A 164 -7.53 -10.14 4.01
N ASN A 165 -7.09 -11.40 4.11
CA ASN A 165 -5.73 -11.80 3.75
C ASN A 165 -5.45 -11.66 2.27
N ASP A 166 -6.38 -12.08 1.41
CA ASP A 166 -6.26 -11.99 -0.04
C ASP A 166 -6.20 -10.51 -0.47
N LEU A 167 -7.06 -9.67 0.13
CA LEU A 167 -7.02 -8.22 -0.06
C LEU A 167 -5.67 -7.63 0.39
N ALA A 168 -5.16 -8.02 1.56
CA ALA A 168 -3.85 -7.60 2.03
C ALA A 168 -2.72 -8.11 1.11
N ASN A 169 -2.86 -9.29 0.51
CA ASN A 169 -1.86 -9.89 -0.37
C ASN A 169 -1.70 -9.04 -1.62
N ALA A 170 -2.82 -8.68 -2.24
CA ALA A 170 -2.86 -7.87 -3.43
C ALA A 170 -2.40 -6.42 -3.21
N LEU A 171 -2.55 -5.88 -1.99
CA LEU A 171 -2.36 -4.46 -1.73
C LEU A 171 -1.07 -4.13 -0.96
N CYS A 172 -0.61 -5.02 -0.09
CA CYS A 172 0.44 -4.75 0.90
C CYS A 172 1.79 -5.42 0.60
N SER A 173 2.02 -6.02 -0.56
CA SER A 173 3.37 -6.46 -0.92
C SER A 173 4.35 -5.26 -0.93
N THR A 174 5.65 -5.52 -0.76
CA THR A 174 6.70 -4.48 -0.80
C THR A 174 6.80 -3.84 -2.19
N SER A 175 6.39 -4.55 -3.24
CA SER A 175 6.19 -4.08 -4.60
C SER A 175 4.75 -3.64 -4.91
N GLY A 176 3.89 -3.58 -3.88
CA GLY A 176 2.45 -3.42 -4.00
C GLY A 176 1.96 -1.98 -4.04
N PRO A 177 0.68 -1.78 -4.37
CA PRO A 177 0.09 -0.47 -4.61
C PRO A 177 0.14 0.45 -3.38
N LEU A 178 -0.13 -0.06 -2.17
CA LEU A 178 -0.12 0.81 -1.00
C LEU A 178 1.28 1.27 -0.63
N PHE A 179 2.28 0.45 -0.91
CA PHE A 179 3.67 0.86 -0.73
C PHE A 179 4.03 1.91 -1.77
N TYR A 180 3.76 1.66 -3.05
CA TYR A 180 4.16 2.54 -4.16
C TYR A 180 3.48 3.90 -4.11
N LEU A 181 2.16 3.92 -3.92
CA LEU A 181 1.36 5.14 -3.87
C LEU A 181 1.57 5.94 -2.56
N GLY A 182 2.36 5.39 -1.63
CA GLY A 182 2.67 6.02 -0.36
C GLY A 182 1.51 6.03 0.63
N ARG A 183 0.64 5.00 0.58
CA ARG A 183 -0.46 4.79 1.54
C ARG A 183 0.00 3.91 2.71
N TRP A 184 1.12 4.29 3.32
CA TRP A 184 1.79 3.47 4.34
C TRP A 184 0.97 3.29 5.63
N ASP A 185 0.12 4.24 5.99
CA ASP A 185 -0.78 4.07 7.13
C ASP A 185 -1.88 3.03 6.85
N ALA A 186 -2.46 3.05 5.66
CA ALA A 186 -3.43 2.04 5.24
C ALA A 186 -2.78 0.66 5.07
N HIS A 187 -1.56 0.63 4.53
CA HIS A 187 -0.75 -0.59 4.43
C HIS A 187 -0.55 -1.24 5.80
N LEU A 188 -0.12 -0.46 6.80
CA LEU A 188 0.04 -0.93 8.18
C LEU A 188 -1.27 -1.40 8.79
N GLN A 189 -2.36 -0.65 8.62
CA GLN A 189 -3.66 -1.03 9.16
C GLN A 189 -4.15 -2.36 8.58
N LEU A 190 -4.06 -2.52 7.26
CA LEU A 190 -4.52 -3.71 6.55
C LEU A 190 -3.65 -4.93 6.86
N SER A 191 -2.32 -4.79 6.79
CA SER A 191 -1.39 -5.88 7.13
C SER A 191 -1.53 -6.31 8.59
N THR A 192 -1.69 -5.38 9.54
CA THR A 192 -1.90 -5.69 10.97
C THR A 192 -3.21 -6.47 11.18
N ARG A 193 -4.33 -6.01 10.62
CA ARG A 193 -5.62 -6.69 10.76
C ARG A 193 -5.64 -8.06 10.11
N ALA A 194 -5.02 -8.19 8.93
CA ALA A 194 -4.86 -9.47 8.27
C ALA A 194 -3.98 -10.42 9.10
N TYR A 195 -2.88 -9.93 9.68
CA TYR A 195 -2.01 -10.70 10.57
C TYR A 195 -2.81 -11.29 11.75
N GLU A 196 -3.55 -10.44 12.46
CA GLU A 196 -4.35 -10.85 13.62
C GLU A 196 -5.39 -11.90 13.24
N SER A 197 -6.06 -11.72 12.10
CA SER A 197 -7.13 -12.61 11.63
C SER A 197 -6.60 -13.99 11.24
N ILE A 198 -5.53 -14.03 10.44
CA ILE A 198 -4.96 -15.26 9.89
C ILE A 198 -4.15 -16.02 10.94
N SER A 199 -3.49 -15.32 11.86
CA SER A 199 -2.83 -15.96 13.00
C SER A 199 -3.83 -16.68 13.89
N ALA A 200 -5.02 -16.10 14.09
CA ALA A 200 -6.09 -16.72 14.85
C ALA A 200 -6.68 -17.97 14.17
N LEU A 201 -6.57 -18.08 12.84
CA LEU A 201 -6.91 -19.30 12.09
C LEU A 201 -5.81 -20.38 12.13
N GLY A 202 -4.61 -20.04 12.62
CA GLY A 202 -3.46 -20.94 12.62
C GLY A 202 -2.71 -21.02 11.29
N GLU A 203 -2.97 -20.09 10.37
CA GLU A 203 -2.34 -20.00 9.05
C GLU A 203 -1.00 -19.24 9.16
N TRP A 204 -0.01 -19.90 9.75
CA TRP A 204 1.24 -19.23 10.17
C TRP A 204 2.13 -18.75 9.00
N SER A 205 2.11 -19.40 7.83
CA SER A 205 2.92 -18.92 6.69
C SER A 205 2.44 -17.55 6.21
N GLU A 206 1.13 -17.42 5.98
CA GLU A 206 0.47 -16.19 5.54
C GLU A 206 0.60 -15.06 6.58
N SER A 207 0.49 -15.43 7.86
CA SER A 207 0.72 -14.51 8.97
C SER A 207 2.15 -13.95 8.94
N GLY A 208 3.15 -14.81 8.67
CA GLY A 208 4.53 -14.36 8.54
C GLY A 208 4.72 -13.31 7.45
N TRP A 209 4.05 -13.47 6.31
CA TRP A 209 4.03 -12.46 5.23
C TRP A 209 3.40 -11.13 5.66
N ARG A 210 2.28 -11.16 6.40
CA ARG A 210 1.67 -9.91 6.91
C ARG A 210 2.60 -9.16 7.86
N ALA A 211 3.24 -9.91 8.75
CA ALA A 211 4.18 -9.34 9.70
C ALA A 211 5.42 -8.77 9.01
N TYR A 212 5.94 -9.47 8.01
CA TYR A 212 7.04 -9.00 7.15
C TYR A 212 6.69 -7.68 6.45
N GLN A 213 5.51 -7.59 5.84
CA GLN A 213 5.03 -6.39 5.17
C GLN A 213 4.96 -5.20 6.14
N ALA A 214 4.39 -5.38 7.34
CA ALA A 214 4.34 -4.33 8.35
C ALA A 214 5.74 -3.90 8.82
N ALA A 215 6.65 -4.86 9.01
CA ALA A 215 8.02 -4.60 9.44
C ALA A 215 8.78 -3.67 8.47
N TRP A 216 8.61 -3.85 7.16
CA TRP A 216 9.23 -2.97 6.16
C TRP A 216 8.78 -1.53 6.28
N VAL A 217 7.48 -1.28 6.46
CA VAL A 217 6.99 0.09 6.62
C VAL A 217 7.59 0.74 7.87
N TYR A 218 7.66 0.01 9.00
CA TYR A 218 8.30 0.54 10.20
C TYR A 218 9.81 0.76 10.04
N TYR A 219 10.49 -0.11 9.30
CA TYR A 219 11.91 0.04 8.95
C TYR A 219 12.17 1.34 8.17
N TYR A 220 11.40 1.61 7.11
CA TYR A 220 11.53 2.84 6.32
C TYR A 220 11.15 4.11 7.11
N ARG A 221 10.31 3.97 8.13
CA ARG A 221 10.01 5.05 9.10
C ARG A 221 11.07 5.20 10.18
N THR A 222 12.13 4.37 10.17
CA THR A 222 13.16 4.29 11.22
C THR A 222 12.60 4.05 12.63
N ASN A 223 11.41 3.44 12.70
CA ASN A 223 10.79 3.02 13.97
C ASN A 223 11.29 1.62 14.33
N ASN A 224 12.52 1.55 14.83
CA ASN A 224 13.21 0.29 15.11
C ASN A 224 12.49 -0.58 16.14
N GLU A 225 11.79 0.02 17.11
CA GLU A 225 11.06 -0.75 18.13
C GLU A 225 9.91 -1.56 17.52
N GLU A 226 9.06 -0.91 16.74
CA GLU A 226 7.96 -1.61 16.06
C GLU A 226 8.47 -2.52 14.94
N ALA A 227 9.50 -2.10 14.19
CA ALA A 227 10.12 -2.95 13.17
C ALA A 227 10.62 -4.28 13.77
N GLU A 228 11.33 -4.23 14.90
CA GLU A 228 11.79 -5.44 15.60
C GLU A 228 10.66 -6.31 16.12
N ARG A 229 9.60 -5.68 16.66
CA ARG A 229 8.42 -6.40 17.11
C ARG A 229 7.80 -7.20 15.96
N TRP A 230 7.56 -6.55 14.82
CA TRP A 230 6.96 -7.20 13.65
C TRP A 230 7.85 -8.26 13.03
N VAL A 231 9.16 -8.02 13.00
CA VAL A 231 10.15 -9.03 12.62
C VAL A 231 10.13 -10.26 13.55
N GLY A 232 9.97 -10.05 14.85
CA GLY A 232 9.80 -11.12 15.82
C GLY A 232 8.57 -11.97 15.53
N LEU A 233 7.42 -11.31 15.30
CA LEU A 233 6.16 -11.98 14.92
C LEU A 233 6.29 -12.76 13.61
N CYS A 234 6.97 -12.19 12.62
CA CYS A 234 7.28 -12.82 11.35
C CYS A 234 8.11 -14.10 11.53
N ALA A 235 9.21 -14.00 12.28
CA ALA A 235 10.09 -15.13 12.56
C ALA A 235 9.38 -16.23 13.36
N GLU A 236 8.54 -15.88 14.35
CA GLU A 236 7.74 -16.84 15.11
C GLU A 236 6.74 -17.60 14.22
N ALA A 237 6.11 -16.90 13.28
CA ALA A 237 5.14 -17.51 12.37
C ALA A 237 5.82 -18.47 11.39
N TRP A 238 6.93 -18.07 10.75
CA TRP A 238 7.68 -18.92 9.84
C TRP A 238 8.51 -20.01 10.53
N ALA A 239 8.83 -19.88 11.82
CA ALA A 239 9.38 -20.99 12.59
C ALA A 239 8.37 -22.15 12.75
N ARG A 240 7.05 -21.87 12.68
CA ARG A 240 6.01 -22.89 12.78
C ARG A 240 5.73 -23.57 11.44
N ASN A 241 5.65 -22.79 10.36
CA ASN A 241 5.27 -23.33 9.04
C ASN A 241 5.84 -22.53 7.85
N GLY A 242 7.07 -22.00 7.96
CA GLY A 242 7.74 -21.29 6.87
C GLY A 242 8.71 -22.18 6.08
N SER A 243 8.73 -21.98 4.78
CA SER A 243 9.71 -22.51 3.83
C SER A 243 11.12 -21.95 4.08
N LYS A 244 12.13 -22.55 3.44
CA LYS A 244 13.50 -21.99 3.44
C LYS A 244 13.56 -20.58 2.85
N TYR A 245 12.72 -20.29 1.85
CA TYR A 245 12.63 -18.98 1.23
C TYR A 245 12.15 -17.94 2.24
N GLU A 246 11.03 -18.22 2.93
CA GLU A 246 10.48 -17.35 3.98
C GLU A 246 11.46 -17.17 5.15
N GLN A 247 12.16 -18.23 5.55
CA GLN A 247 13.21 -18.13 6.57
C GLN A 247 14.33 -17.15 6.14
N ALA A 248 14.79 -17.22 4.88
CA ALA A 248 15.80 -16.29 4.35
C ALA A 248 15.27 -14.85 4.31
N VAL A 249 14.06 -14.63 3.80
CA VAL A 249 13.40 -13.32 3.74
C VAL A 249 13.24 -12.67 5.13
N SER A 250 13.05 -13.46 6.19
CA SER A 250 13.00 -12.92 7.57
C SER A 250 14.34 -12.36 8.06
N MET A 251 15.45 -12.81 7.49
CA MET A 251 16.79 -12.39 7.86
C MET A 251 17.08 -10.97 7.35
N SER A 252 16.52 -10.57 6.20
CA SER A 252 16.82 -9.28 5.59
C SER A 252 16.43 -8.11 6.50
N VAL A 253 15.20 -8.09 7.02
CA VAL A 253 14.74 -6.98 7.88
C VAL A 253 15.55 -6.94 9.19
N ARG A 254 15.92 -8.10 9.75
CA ARG A 254 16.80 -8.16 10.93
C ARG A 254 18.19 -7.60 10.64
N GLY A 255 18.75 -7.95 9.48
CA GLY A 255 20.04 -7.45 9.02
C GLY A 255 20.02 -5.94 8.82
N LEU A 256 18.96 -5.42 8.20
CA LEU A 256 18.79 -3.98 7.99
C LEU A 256 18.64 -3.19 9.30
N ILE A 257 17.90 -3.71 10.27
CA ILE A 257 17.80 -3.08 11.60
C ILE A 257 19.17 -3.10 12.31
N ALA A 258 19.93 -4.20 12.20
CA ALA A 258 21.29 -4.28 12.74
C ALA A 258 22.22 -3.24 12.07
N GLN A 259 22.12 -3.07 10.75
CA GLN A 259 22.86 -2.04 10.01
C GLN A 259 22.50 -0.63 10.50
N GLN A 260 21.22 -0.30 10.65
CA GLN A 260 20.77 1.01 11.18
C GLN A 260 21.28 1.30 12.60
N ARG A 261 21.61 0.27 13.38
CA ARG A 261 22.21 0.39 14.71
C ARG A 261 23.74 0.48 14.69
N GLY A 262 24.36 0.29 13.53
CA GLY A 262 25.82 0.20 13.39
C GLY A 262 26.39 -1.17 13.74
N ASP A 263 25.56 -2.20 13.93
CA ASP A 263 25.98 -3.57 14.21
C ASP A 263 26.37 -4.30 12.91
N PHE A 264 27.31 -3.73 12.14
CA PHE A 264 27.65 -4.16 10.78
C PHE A 264 28.08 -5.62 10.69
N ASP A 265 28.80 -6.15 11.69
CA ASP A 265 29.22 -7.56 11.71
C ASP A 265 28.05 -8.53 11.91
N VAL A 266 26.97 -8.09 12.56
CA VAL A 266 25.73 -8.88 12.68
C VAL A 266 24.95 -8.82 11.38
N ALA A 267 24.81 -7.63 10.81
CA ALA A 267 24.13 -7.42 9.54
C ALA A 267 24.78 -8.25 8.41
N GLU A 268 26.09 -8.11 8.23
CA GLU A 268 26.85 -8.83 7.19
C GLU A 268 26.68 -10.35 7.30
N ARG A 269 26.76 -10.92 8.51
CA ARG A 269 26.54 -12.37 8.70
C ARG A 269 25.15 -12.80 8.28
N LEU A 270 24.12 -12.05 8.66
CA LEU A 270 22.73 -12.35 8.28
C LEU A 270 22.57 -12.31 6.75
N PHE A 271 23.11 -11.30 6.08
CA PHE A 271 23.02 -11.18 4.63
C PHE A 271 23.88 -12.20 3.87
N GLN A 272 25.04 -12.60 4.39
CA GLN A 272 25.84 -13.67 3.78
C GLN A 272 25.13 -15.04 3.88
N ASP A 273 24.50 -15.32 5.02
CA ASP A 273 23.67 -16.52 5.19
C ASP A 273 22.45 -16.50 4.26
N GLU A 274 21.78 -15.35 4.14
CA GLU A 274 20.66 -15.12 3.22
C GLU A 274 21.08 -15.30 1.75
N LEU A 275 22.22 -14.72 1.35
CA LEU A 275 22.78 -14.86 0.01
C LEU A 275 23.07 -16.31 -0.36
N MET A 276 23.57 -17.10 0.61
CA MET A 276 23.81 -18.53 0.41
C MET A 276 22.50 -19.27 0.13
N ILE A 277 21.45 -19.00 0.91
CA ILE A 277 20.14 -19.63 0.72
C ILE A 277 19.54 -19.25 -0.63
N PHE A 278 19.54 -17.97 -1.02
CA PHE A 278 18.97 -17.57 -2.31
C PHE A 278 19.76 -18.10 -3.51
N ARG A 279 21.08 -18.28 -3.38
CA ARG A 279 21.88 -19.00 -4.38
C ARG A 279 21.48 -20.47 -4.50
N GLU A 280 21.20 -21.15 -3.39
CA GLU A 280 20.67 -22.52 -3.42
C GLU A 280 19.29 -22.59 -4.10
N LEU A 281 18.45 -21.57 -3.90
CA LEU A 281 17.11 -21.48 -4.45
C LEU A 281 17.06 -20.97 -5.90
N ASN A 282 18.17 -20.43 -6.42
CA ASN A 282 18.25 -19.75 -7.73
C ASN A 282 17.28 -18.56 -7.83
N SER A 283 17.20 -17.80 -6.74
CA SER A 283 16.36 -16.61 -6.56
C SER A 283 17.14 -15.35 -6.98
N ASP A 284 17.29 -15.14 -8.30
CA ASP A 284 18.15 -14.09 -8.87
C ASP A 284 17.77 -12.67 -8.41
N GLU A 285 16.47 -12.38 -8.25
CA GLU A 285 16.00 -11.08 -7.75
C GLU A 285 16.46 -10.84 -6.30
N GLU A 286 16.24 -11.82 -5.44
CA GLU A 286 16.64 -11.76 -4.05
C GLU A 286 18.16 -11.73 -3.88
N ILE A 287 18.91 -12.44 -4.74
CA ILE A 287 20.38 -12.33 -4.79
C ILE A 287 20.78 -10.89 -5.11
N ALA A 288 20.16 -10.25 -6.11
CA ALA A 288 20.44 -8.85 -6.44
C ALA A 288 20.13 -7.91 -5.27
N ASN A 289 19.02 -8.15 -4.56
CA ASN A 289 18.65 -7.39 -3.37
C ASN A 289 19.70 -7.50 -2.27
N VAL A 290 20.08 -8.72 -1.89
CA VAL A 290 21.07 -8.97 -0.84
C VAL A 290 22.44 -8.39 -1.18
N LEU A 291 22.88 -8.49 -2.44
CA LEU A 291 24.12 -7.87 -2.89
C LEU A 291 24.07 -6.34 -2.76
N SER A 292 22.95 -5.71 -3.09
CA SER A 292 22.79 -4.27 -2.91
C SER A 292 22.90 -3.89 -1.43
N VAL A 293 22.28 -4.65 -0.53
CA VAL A 293 22.37 -4.36 0.91
C VAL A 293 23.79 -4.58 1.45
N LEU A 294 24.49 -5.64 1.05
CA LEU A 294 25.90 -5.84 1.39
C LEU A 294 26.78 -4.68 0.88
N GLY A 295 26.48 -4.12 -0.29
CA GLY A 295 27.10 -2.91 -0.79
C GLY A 295 26.90 -1.71 0.15
N GLY A 296 25.68 -1.54 0.67
CA GLY A 296 25.35 -0.49 1.65
C GLY A 296 26.11 -0.64 2.97
N ILE A 297 26.28 -1.88 3.45
CA ILE A 297 27.07 -2.14 4.67
C ILE A 297 28.54 -1.76 4.45
N GLU A 298 29.11 -2.10 3.30
CA GLU A 298 30.49 -1.71 2.98
C GLU A 298 30.63 -0.20 2.74
N GLU A 299 29.60 0.47 2.22
CA GLU A 299 29.55 1.93 2.11
C GLU A 299 29.54 2.61 3.49
N ASP A 300 28.71 2.12 4.43
CA ASP A 300 28.66 2.61 5.81
C ASP A 300 29.99 2.40 6.56
N ARG A 301 30.77 1.38 6.17
CA ARG A 301 32.14 1.13 6.65
C ARG A 301 33.21 1.95 5.93
N GLU A 302 32.82 2.82 5.00
CA GLU A 302 33.70 3.59 4.11
C GLU A 302 34.59 2.72 3.18
N HIS A 303 34.25 1.45 3.00
CA HIS A 303 34.90 0.52 2.07
C HIS A 303 34.35 0.66 0.64
N TYR A 304 34.48 1.86 0.09
CA TYR A 304 33.80 2.25 -1.15
C TYR A 304 34.09 1.37 -2.38
N ASP A 305 35.29 0.77 -2.48
CA ASP A 305 35.61 -0.14 -3.59
C ASP A 305 34.86 -1.47 -3.49
N ALA A 306 34.70 -2.01 -2.28
CA ALA A 306 33.92 -3.21 -2.04
C ALA A 306 32.42 -2.94 -2.25
N ALA A 307 31.93 -1.79 -1.77
CA ALA A 307 30.56 -1.33 -2.03
C ALA A 307 30.27 -1.24 -3.53
N GLU A 308 31.17 -0.62 -4.32
CA GLU A 308 31.01 -0.52 -5.77
C GLU A 308 30.91 -1.89 -6.43
N GLN A 309 31.74 -2.86 -6.03
CA GLN A 309 31.70 -4.22 -6.57
C GLN A 309 30.34 -4.88 -6.34
N TYR A 310 29.83 -4.80 -5.11
CA TYR A 310 28.52 -5.37 -4.75
C TYR A 310 27.37 -4.71 -5.52
N TYR A 311 27.34 -3.37 -5.59
CA TYR A 311 26.32 -2.65 -6.34
C TYR A 311 26.35 -2.95 -7.83
N ARG A 312 27.54 -3.12 -8.43
CA ARG A 312 27.68 -3.46 -9.86
C ARG A 312 27.23 -4.88 -10.16
N GLU A 313 27.52 -5.84 -9.27
CA GLU A 313 27.01 -7.20 -9.40
C GLU A 313 25.48 -7.25 -9.28
N SER A 314 24.93 -6.55 -8.27
CA SER A 314 23.48 -6.38 -8.10
C SER A 314 22.83 -5.78 -9.34
N LEU A 315 23.43 -4.72 -9.91
CA LEU A 315 22.92 -4.05 -11.09
C LEU A 315 22.92 -4.96 -12.33
N ASP A 316 23.99 -5.73 -12.55
CA ASP A 316 24.06 -6.66 -13.68
C ASP A 316 22.96 -7.72 -13.60
N ILE A 317 22.73 -8.29 -12.41
CA ILE A 317 21.65 -9.26 -12.20
C ILE A 317 20.30 -8.59 -12.42
N SER A 318 20.05 -7.42 -11.83
CA SER A 318 18.75 -6.75 -11.92
C SER A 318 18.40 -6.34 -13.36
N GLN A 319 19.39 -5.92 -14.14
CA GLN A 319 19.21 -5.59 -15.56
C GLN A 319 18.97 -6.82 -16.43
N ARG A 320 19.67 -7.93 -16.16
CA ARG A 320 19.43 -9.21 -16.86
C ARG A 320 18.03 -9.76 -16.56
N GLY A 321 17.58 -9.66 -15.31
CA GLY A 321 16.25 -10.06 -14.86
C GLY A 321 15.14 -9.09 -15.26
N ARG A 322 15.48 -7.84 -15.65
CA ARG A 322 14.54 -6.74 -15.89
C ARG A 322 13.66 -6.42 -14.67
N TYR A 323 14.24 -6.47 -13.47
CA TYR A 323 13.54 -6.11 -12.23
C TYR A 323 13.37 -4.59 -12.14
N THR A 324 12.39 -4.05 -12.88
CA THR A 324 12.15 -2.61 -13.04
C THR A 324 11.82 -1.91 -11.72
N HIS A 325 11.22 -2.63 -10.78
CA HIS A 325 10.90 -2.09 -9.47
C HIS A 325 12.09 -1.99 -8.50
N PHE A 326 13.10 -2.84 -8.68
CA PHE A 326 14.27 -2.93 -7.80
C PHE A 326 15.50 -2.20 -8.36
N THR A 327 15.72 -2.26 -9.68
CA THR A 327 16.85 -1.59 -10.35
C THR A 327 17.07 -0.11 -9.95
N PRO A 328 16.02 0.72 -9.74
CA PRO A 328 16.20 2.10 -9.30
C PRO A 328 16.78 2.25 -7.89
N VAL A 329 16.57 1.27 -7.01
CA VAL A 329 17.20 1.22 -5.69
C VAL A 329 18.72 1.15 -5.86
N VAL A 330 19.19 0.27 -6.75
CA VAL A 330 20.63 0.13 -7.04
C VAL A 330 21.20 1.39 -7.69
N PHE A 331 20.43 2.06 -8.55
CA PHE A 331 20.82 3.37 -9.07
C PHE A 331 20.96 4.43 -7.97
N GLY A 332 20.00 4.51 -7.04
CA GLY A 332 20.10 5.41 -5.89
C GLY A 332 21.36 5.16 -5.06
N ASN A 333 21.67 3.89 -4.78
CA ASN A 333 22.85 3.48 -4.02
C ASN A 333 24.16 3.84 -4.75
N LEU A 334 24.26 3.59 -6.06
CA LEU A 334 25.40 4.03 -6.86
C LEU A 334 25.52 5.56 -6.91
N GLY A 335 24.39 6.27 -6.88
CA GLY A 335 24.32 7.73 -6.76
C GLY A 335 24.88 8.23 -5.43
N ASN A 336 24.50 7.61 -4.32
CA ASN A 336 25.04 7.89 -2.98
C ASN A 336 26.56 7.66 -2.95
N LEU A 337 27.02 6.50 -3.41
CA LEU A 337 28.44 6.18 -3.46
C LEU A 337 29.26 7.17 -4.31
N ALA A 338 28.75 7.55 -5.48
CA ALA A 338 29.39 8.55 -6.33
C ALA A 338 29.40 9.94 -5.67
N PHE A 339 28.32 10.29 -4.95
CA PHE A 339 28.23 11.51 -4.17
C PHE A 339 29.29 11.54 -3.06
N GLU A 340 29.42 10.50 -2.23
CA GLU A 340 30.42 10.45 -1.16
C GLU A 340 31.86 10.52 -1.70
N ARG A 341 32.09 9.99 -2.92
CA ARG A 341 33.35 10.13 -3.66
C ARG A 341 33.55 11.47 -4.35
N LYS A 342 32.64 12.43 -4.16
CA LYS A 342 32.64 13.77 -4.79
C LYS A 342 32.61 13.74 -6.31
N ARG A 343 32.06 12.68 -6.90
CA ARG A 343 31.87 12.50 -8.34
C ARG A 343 30.46 12.99 -8.71
N TRP A 344 30.23 14.29 -8.57
CA TRP A 344 28.90 14.92 -8.67
C TRP A 344 28.18 14.64 -9.99
N ALA A 345 28.91 14.65 -11.12
CA ALA A 345 28.34 14.34 -12.42
C ALA A 345 27.85 12.89 -12.51
N GLU A 346 28.65 11.94 -12.01
CA GLU A 346 28.26 10.52 -11.96
C GLU A 346 27.08 10.30 -11.00
N ALA A 347 27.09 10.96 -9.83
CA ALA A 347 25.98 10.91 -8.88
C ALA A 347 24.68 11.41 -9.51
N ARG A 348 24.74 12.54 -10.24
CA ARG A 348 23.57 13.08 -10.97
C ARG A 348 23.01 12.06 -11.96
N ASP A 349 23.86 11.49 -12.81
CA ASP A 349 23.44 10.52 -13.82
C ASP A 349 22.73 9.30 -13.20
N TRP A 350 23.18 8.87 -12.02
CA TRP A 350 22.55 7.77 -11.29
C TRP A 350 21.21 8.16 -10.68
N TYR A 351 21.12 9.30 -10.00
CA TYR A 351 19.85 9.74 -9.43
C TYR A 351 18.82 10.09 -10.50
N GLU A 352 19.21 10.66 -11.65
CA GLU A 352 18.29 10.92 -12.76
C GLU A 352 17.70 9.62 -13.33
N LYS A 353 18.49 8.55 -13.44
CA LYS A 353 17.99 7.22 -13.83
C LYS A 353 17.03 6.64 -12.79
N ALA A 354 17.35 6.78 -11.51
CA ALA A 354 16.49 6.33 -10.42
C ALA A 354 15.15 7.08 -10.44
N LEU A 355 15.20 8.41 -10.59
CA LEU A 355 14.02 9.28 -10.63
C LEU A 355 13.13 8.99 -11.84
N LEU A 356 13.72 8.76 -13.01
CA LEU A 356 12.98 8.43 -14.23
C LEU A 356 12.12 7.18 -14.05
N ILE A 357 12.71 6.10 -13.55
CA ILE A 357 11.97 4.85 -13.32
C ILE A 357 11.03 4.99 -12.12
N GLY A 358 11.44 5.69 -11.05
CA GLY A 358 10.58 5.98 -9.90
C GLY A 358 9.27 6.65 -10.32
N HIS A 359 9.33 7.62 -11.24
CA HIS A 359 8.14 8.24 -11.85
C HIS A 359 7.36 7.27 -12.75
N GLU A 360 8.04 6.45 -13.56
CA GLU A 360 7.40 5.46 -14.43
C GLU A 360 6.56 4.45 -13.64
N ILE A 361 7.07 3.95 -12.52
CA ILE A 361 6.38 2.96 -11.68
C ILE A 361 5.52 3.60 -10.58
N GLY A 362 5.63 4.91 -10.37
CA GLY A 362 4.87 5.66 -9.38
C GLY A 362 5.30 5.45 -7.92
N ARG A 363 6.49 4.88 -7.67
CA ARG A 363 6.97 4.51 -6.34
C ARG A 363 7.51 5.73 -5.57
N GLN A 364 6.72 6.23 -4.63
CA GLN A 364 6.94 7.51 -3.96
C GLN A 364 8.25 7.60 -3.17
N ASP A 365 8.66 6.56 -2.43
CA ASP A 365 9.91 6.57 -1.65
C ASP A 365 11.15 6.73 -2.54
N LEU A 366 11.18 6.07 -3.70
CA LEU A 366 12.28 6.20 -4.66
C LEU A 366 12.34 7.58 -5.29
N ILE A 367 11.18 8.15 -5.63
CA ILE A 367 11.08 9.52 -6.18
C ILE A 367 11.68 10.50 -5.18
N ALA A 368 11.25 10.44 -3.91
CA ALA A 368 11.73 11.34 -2.87
C ALA A 368 13.23 11.17 -2.60
N GLY A 369 13.72 9.93 -2.51
CA GLY A 369 15.14 9.64 -2.32
C GLY A 369 16.01 10.18 -3.47
N ALA A 370 15.59 9.97 -4.72
CA ALA A 370 16.32 10.47 -5.88
C ALA A 370 16.29 12.01 -5.99
N GLN A 371 15.14 12.64 -5.72
CA GLN A 371 15.02 14.10 -5.64
C GLN A 371 15.93 14.69 -4.55
N TYR A 372 15.96 14.07 -3.37
CA TYR A 372 16.86 14.45 -2.28
C TYR A 372 18.35 14.31 -2.67
N GLY A 373 18.72 13.19 -3.30
CA GLY A 373 20.07 12.98 -3.84
C GLY A 373 20.48 14.02 -4.87
N LEU A 374 19.60 14.33 -5.84
CA LEU A 374 19.82 15.39 -6.83
C LEU A 374 19.95 16.76 -6.18
N ALA A 375 19.13 17.07 -5.17
CA ALA A 375 19.22 18.33 -4.46
C ALA A 375 20.58 18.50 -3.77
N ARG A 376 21.12 17.45 -3.14
CA ARG A 376 22.49 17.47 -2.58
C ARG A 376 23.55 17.73 -3.65
N VAL A 377 23.40 17.16 -4.85
CA VAL A 377 24.29 17.40 -5.99
C VAL A 377 24.23 18.88 -6.41
N TYR A 378 23.03 19.41 -6.65
CA TYR A 378 22.87 20.80 -7.08
C TYR A 378 23.31 21.82 -6.02
N GLU A 379 23.12 21.51 -4.74
CA GLU A 379 23.70 22.30 -3.65
C GLU A 379 25.23 22.36 -3.75
N SER A 380 25.87 21.22 -4.01
CA SER A 380 27.33 21.11 -4.13
C SER A 380 27.89 21.88 -5.34
N GLU A 381 27.04 22.10 -6.34
CA GLU A 381 27.36 22.85 -7.56
C GLU A 381 26.94 24.32 -7.50
N GLY A 382 26.33 24.76 -6.40
CA GLY A 382 25.88 26.13 -6.19
C GLY A 382 24.56 26.48 -6.88
N GLN A 383 23.84 25.51 -7.45
CA GLN A 383 22.53 25.70 -8.06
C GLN A 383 21.42 25.64 -7.00
N LEU A 384 21.40 26.64 -6.11
CA LEU A 384 20.61 26.60 -4.89
C LEU A 384 19.09 26.59 -5.13
N ASP A 385 18.59 27.34 -6.11
CA ASP A 385 17.15 27.38 -6.42
C ASP A 385 16.62 26.01 -6.87
N LEU A 386 17.41 25.31 -7.71
CA LEU A 386 17.06 23.97 -8.19
C LEU A 386 17.13 22.95 -7.05
N ALA A 387 18.16 23.03 -6.21
CA ALA A 387 18.26 22.20 -5.01
C ALA A 387 17.07 22.42 -4.06
N LEU A 388 16.63 23.66 -3.87
CA LEU A 388 15.51 23.99 -3.00
C LEU A 388 14.20 23.42 -3.54
N SER A 389 13.93 23.58 -4.84
CA SER A 389 12.72 23.01 -5.48
C SER A 389 12.64 21.51 -5.28
N LEU A 390 13.72 20.79 -5.62
CA LEU A 390 13.76 19.32 -5.50
C LEU A 390 13.63 18.85 -4.05
N THR A 391 14.28 19.54 -3.11
CA THR A 391 14.17 19.18 -1.68
C THR A 391 12.76 19.43 -1.16
N GLN A 392 12.07 20.49 -1.62
CA GLN A 392 10.69 20.76 -1.22
C GLN A 392 9.73 19.69 -1.76
N GLU A 393 9.92 19.24 -3.00
CA GLU A 393 9.14 18.12 -3.58
C GLU A 393 9.37 16.83 -2.79
N ALA A 394 10.63 16.48 -2.49
CA ALA A 394 10.97 15.32 -1.67
C ALA A 394 10.38 15.43 -0.25
N LEU A 395 10.37 16.63 0.34
CA LEU A 395 9.83 16.87 1.68
C LEU A 395 8.35 16.52 1.76
N VAL A 396 7.55 16.93 0.77
CA VAL A 396 6.11 16.62 0.75
C VAL A 396 5.87 15.11 0.77
N ILE A 397 6.68 14.35 0.03
CA ILE A 397 6.58 12.90 -0.01
C ILE A 397 7.05 12.29 1.32
N HIS A 398 8.24 12.67 1.82
CA HIS A 398 8.74 12.16 3.10
C HIS A 398 7.80 12.46 4.27
N GLU A 399 7.11 13.60 4.26
CA GLU A 399 6.05 13.92 5.23
C GLU A 399 4.87 12.97 5.12
N LYS A 400 4.35 12.74 3.91
CA LYS A 400 3.26 11.79 3.67
C LYS A 400 3.60 10.37 4.14
N LEU A 401 4.84 9.93 3.91
CA LEU A 401 5.29 8.58 4.25
C LEU A 401 5.65 8.41 5.74
N HIS A 402 5.88 9.52 6.45
CA HIS A 402 6.60 9.55 7.72
C HIS A 402 8.00 8.90 7.62
N HIS A 403 8.69 9.13 6.50
CA HIS A 403 9.97 8.49 6.19
C HIS A 403 11.08 8.88 7.18
N GLY A 404 12.06 7.98 7.39
CA GLY A 404 13.21 8.25 8.26
C GLY A 404 14.02 9.49 7.84
N ASP A 405 14.10 9.76 6.54
CA ASP A 405 14.84 10.91 6.00
C ASP A 405 14.10 12.25 6.12
N LEU A 406 12.89 12.26 6.71
CA LEU A 406 12.06 13.45 6.86
C LEU A 406 12.83 14.60 7.54
N GLN A 407 13.54 14.30 8.63
CA GLN A 407 14.26 15.32 9.38
C GLN A 407 15.46 15.87 8.58
N LEU A 408 16.24 15.01 7.94
CA LEU A 408 17.35 15.40 7.07
C LEU A 408 16.88 16.25 5.89
N THR A 409 15.70 15.94 5.35
CA THR A 409 15.09 16.68 4.25
C THR A 409 14.66 18.08 4.71
N ARG A 410 14.03 18.21 5.89
CA ARG A 410 13.69 19.52 6.48
C ARG A 410 14.92 20.38 6.72
N GLU A 411 15.97 19.78 7.28
CA GLU A 411 17.24 20.48 7.53
C GLU A 411 17.88 20.98 6.24
N LEU A 412 17.81 20.19 5.16
CA LEU A 412 18.28 20.62 3.85
C LEU A 412 17.49 21.81 3.30
N VAL A 413 16.15 21.79 3.40
CA VAL A 413 15.30 22.94 2.99
C VAL A 413 15.71 24.21 3.74
N GLU A 414 15.83 24.15 5.07
CA GLU A 414 16.17 25.33 5.88
C GLU A 414 17.60 25.83 5.60
N ARG A 415 18.54 24.89 5.40
CA ARG A 415 19.91 25.22 4.98
C ARG A 415 19.95 25.94 3.64
N LEU A 416 19.19 25.47 2.65
CA LEU A 416 19.15 26.04 1.31
C LEU A 416 18.51 27.43 1.30
N LYS A 417 17.37 27.61 1.99
CA LYS A 417 16.73 28.93 2.15
C LYS A 417 17.71 29.96 2.73
N LYS A 418 18.40 29.58 3.82
CA LYS A 418 19.38 30.46 4.44
C LYS A 418 20.51 30.84 3.48
N LYS A 419 21.04 29.88 2.71
CA LYS A 419 22.09 30.16 1.72
C LYS A 419 21.62 31.08 0.59
N ILE A 420 20.36 30.96 0.17
CA ILE A 420 19.75 31.82 -0.85
C ILE A 420 19.55 33.24 -0.31
N ASP A 421 19.07 33.38 0.93
CA ASP A 421 18.90 34.70 1.57
C ASP A 421 20.23 35.43 1.82
N GLU A 422 21.34 34.70 1.89
CA GLU A 422 22.70 35.23 2.06
C GLU A 422 23.39 35.63 0.73
N GLN A 423 22.81 35.30 -0.43
CA GLN A 423 23.30 35.68 -1.77
C GLN A 423 22.68 37.02 -2.24
#